data_AF-T0RQU8-F1
#
_entry.id   AF-T0RQU8-F1
#
_cell.length_a   1.000
_cell.length_b   1.000
_cell.length_c   1.000
_cell.angle_alpha   90.00
_cell.angle_beta   90.00
_cell.angle_gamma   90.00
#
_symmetry.space_group_name_H-M   'P 1'
#
loop_
_entity.id
_entity.type
_entity.pdbx_description
1 polymer ?
#
loop_
_entity_poly.entity_id
_entity_poly.type
_entity_poly.pdbx_seq_one_letter_code
_entity_poly.pdbx_strand_id
1 'polypeptide(L)'
;MDQIDEFPLGGRKLGDILTKNEIKKPSSGLSKLLGQAASDLNAISEKPQENAGYPDDQTLHNEFLRLEREKNDKLTQTISDIQSKIEQMSQAISANNVEKELLPKQATEDKKPAYPIHNIIVALALLVGIILGATVLSTKEKTDVNEIALQETKEAVAAAPVEEVKKIETTKYVTTKFANMRDNSSPEGALLKTITPNQVLELVEQKGGWLKVRYKDLVEEKSYEGWIWYELLKKLN
;
A
#
# COMPACT_ATOMS: atom_id res chain seq x y z
N MET A 1 29.03 53.78 -6.11
CA MET A 1 28.02 52.97 -6.82
C MET A 1 28.62 51.59 -6.89
N ASP A 2 28.34 50.79 -5.87
CA ASP A 2 28.93 49.46 -5.73
C ASP A 2 28.18 48.51 -6.64
N GLN A 3 28.93 47.84 -7.53
CA GLN A 3 28.43 46.72 -8.32
C GLN A 3 28.19 45.57 -7.35
N ILE A 4 26.92 45.22 -7.17
CA ILE A 4 26.52 44.04 -6.41
C ILE A 4 26.94 42.83 -7.25
N ASP A 5 28.00 42.15 -6.81
CA ASP A 5 28.42 40.88 -7.37
C ASP A 5 27.34 39.82 -7.09
N GLU A 6 26.47 39.60 -8.07
CA GLU A 6 25.43 38.56 -8.06
C GLU A 6 26.05 37.17 -8.23
N PHE A 7 26.65 36.64 -7.16
CA PHE A 7 26.96 35.22 -7.03
C PHE A 7 25.92 34.54 -6.13
N PRO A 8 24.85 33.93 -6.66
CA PRO A 8 24.00 33.06 -5.86
C PRO A 8 24.77 31.78 -5.50
N LEU A 9 25.25 31.69 -4.25
CA LEU A 9 25.59 30.50 -3.42
C LEU A 9 26.00 29.15 -4.08
N GLY A 10 26.58 29.16 -5.26
CA GLY A 10 26.87 27.92 -6.00
C GLY A 10 27.85 28.05 -7.15
N GLY A 11 28.51 29.21 -7.30
CA GLY A 11 29.69 29.37 -8.16
C GLY A 11 29.52 29.06 -9.65
N ARG A 12 28.30 28.95 -10.16
CA ARG A 12 28.03 28.63 -11.58
C ARG A 12 27.27 29.78 -12.23
N LYS A 13 27.82 30.32 -13.32
CA LYS A 13 27.18 31.36 -14.12
C LYS A 13 25.94 30.77 -14.79
N LEU A 14 24.82 31.50 -14.78
CA LEU A 14 23.58 31.10 -15.45
C LEU A 14 23.81 30.75 -16.93
N GLY A 15 24.75 31.45 -17.60
CA GLY A 15 25.15 31.15 -18.97
C GLY A 15 25.72 29.74 -19.18
N ASP A 16 26.41 29.18 -18.17
CA ASP A 16 26.97 27.82 -18.23
C ASP A 16 25.91 26.74 -17.97
N ILE A 17 24.79 27.10 -17.34
CA ILE A 17 23.65 26.19 -17.11
C ILE A 17 22.81 26.10 -18.39
N LEU A 18 22.64 27.22 -19.09
CA LEU A 18 21.86 27.28 -20.33
C LEU A 18 22.56 26.56 -21.49
N THR A 19 23.89 26.68 -21.62
CA THR A 19 24.67 26.01 -22.68
C THR A 19 24.79 24.49 -22.48
N LYS A 20 24.68 23.98 -21.25
CA LYS A 20 24.64 22.53 -21.00
C LYS A 20 23.30 21.88 -21.32
N ASN A 21 22.24 22.67 -21.47
CA ASN A 21 20.91 22.22 -21.89
C ASN A 21 20.64 22.50 -23.38
N GLU A 22 21.68 22.51 -24.21
CA GLU A 22 21.47 22.37 -25.66
C GLU A 22 20.72 21.06 -25.91
N ILE A 23 19.44 21.19 -26.31
CA ILE A 23 18.58 20.08 -26.69
C ILE A 23 19.19 19.45 -27.95
N LYS A 24 20.11 18.50 -27.75
CA LYS A 24 20.59 17.63 -28.82
C LYS A 24 19.35 17.03 -29.47
N LYS A 25 19.30 17.14 -30.80
CA LYS A 25 18.18 16.78 -31.70
C LYS A 25 17.18 15.83 -31.03
N PRO A 26 15.89 16.21 -30.95
CA PRO A 26 14.88 15.42 -30.27
C PRO A 26 14.88 14.00 -30.82
N SER A 27 14.67 13.00 -29.96
CA SER A 27 14.55 11.61 -30.39
C SER A 27 13.50 11.49 -31.49
N SER A 28 13.69 10.55 -32.43
CA SER A 28 12.80 10.41 -33.59
C SER A 28 11.32 10.26 -33.22
N GLY A 29 11.03 9.71 -32.02
CA GLY A 29 9.69 9.65 -31.45
C GLY A 29 9.18 11.01 -30.98
N LEU A 30 10.00 11.81 -30.30
CA LEU A 30 9.63 13.13 -29.84
C LEU A 30 9.41 14.10 -31.02
N SER A 31 10.22 14.01 -32.08
CA SER A 31 10.00 14.80 -33.29
C SER A 31 8.70 14.43 -34.01
N LYS A 32 8.29 13.15 -33.97
CA LYS A 32 7.00 12.71 -34.51
C LYS A 32 5.84 13.22 -33.66
N LEU A 33 5.99 13.22 -32.34
CA LEU A 33 4.97 13.74 -31.43
C LEU A 33 4.82 15.26 -31.55
N LEU A 34 5.92 16.01 -31.63
CA LEU A 34 5.86 17.46 -31.87
C LEU A 34 5.37 17.79 -33.28
N GLY A 35 5.76 16.99 -34.29
CA GLY A 35 5.23 17.13 -35.64
C GLY A 35 3.72 16.90 -35.69
N GLN A 36 3.24 15.84 -35.03
CA GLN A 36 1.82 15.51 -34.90
C GLN A 36 1.06 16.62 -34.17
N ALA A 37 1.58 17.07 -33.02
CA ALA A 37 0.98 18.16 -32.24
C ALA A 37 0.94 19.49 -33.02
N ALA A 38 1.95 19.79 -33.83
CA ALA A 38 1.97 20.97 -34.68
C ALA A 38 0.96 20.87 -35.85
N SER A 39 0.81 19.69 -36.45
CA SER A 39 -0.24 19.46 -37.45
C SER A 39 -1.65 19.50 -36.85
N ASP A 40 -1.83 19.00 -35.62
CA ASP A 40 -3.10 19.05 -34.91
C ASP A 40 -3.47 20.49 -34.50
N LEU A 41 -2.48 21.32 -34.14
CA LEU A 41 -2.65 22.75 -33.87
C LEU A 41 -2.99 23.56 -35.14
N ASN A 42 -2.36 23.24 -36.28
CA ASN A 42 -2.69 23.91 -37.54
C ASN A 42 -4.07 23.49 -38.07
N ALA A 43 -4.52 22.26 -37.82
CA ALA A 43 -5.87 21.80 -38.15
C ALA A 43 -6.98 22.52 -37.34
N ILE A 44 -6.62 23.18 -36.22
CA ILE A 44 -7.53 24.03 -35.44
C ILE A 44 -7.59 25.46 -36.03
N SER A 45 -6.55 25.91 -36.73
CA SER A 45 -6.45 27.29 -37.24
C SER A 45 -7.15 27.54 -38.59
N GLU A 46 -7.55 26.50 -39.33
CA GLU A 46 -8.16 26.64 -40.65
C GLU A 46 -9.67 26.29 -40.71
N LYS A 47 -10.36 26.17 -39.58
CA LYS A 47 -11.82 26.09 -39.59
C LYS A 47 -12.44 27.49 -39.56
N PRO A 48 -13.37 27.83 -40.48
CA PRO A 48 -14.12 29.08 -40.40
C PRO A 48 -14.82 29.14 -39.04
N GLN A 49 -14.80 30.31 -38.41
CA GLN A 49 -15.54 30.57 -37.18
C GLN A 49 -17.05 30.53 -37.45
N GLU A 50 -17.63 29.33 -37.44
CA GLU A 50 -19.00 29.15 -37.00
C GLU A 50 -19.00 29.05 -35.48
N ASN A 51 -19.99 29.72 -34.90
CA ASN A 51 -20.18 29.96 -33.48
C ASN A 51 -20.32 28.64 -32.69
N ALA A 52 -19.21 27.95 -32.42
CA ALA A 52 -19.18 26.76 -31.58
C ALA A 52 -19.28 27.20 -30.12
N GLY A 53 -20.52 27.47 -29.70
CA GLY A 53 -20.85 27.71 -28.31
C GLY A 53 -20.35 26.56 -27.45
N TYR A 54 -19.61 26.89 -26.39
CA TYR A 54 -19.37 25.94 -25.31
C TYR A 54 -20.71 25.35 -24.89
N PRO A 55 -20.82 24.02 -24.72
CA PRO A 55 -22.07 23.42 -24.27
C PRO A 55 -22.48 24.08 -22.96
N ASP A 56 -23.71 24.59 -22.93
CA ASP A 56 -24.29 25.22 -21.74
C ASP A 56 -24.18 24.26 -20.54
N ASP A 57 -23.99 24.79 -19.34
CA ASP A 57 -23.70 24.01 -18.12
C ASP A 57 -24.79 22.96 -17.86
N GLN A 58 -26.04 23.28 -18.22
CA GLN A 58 -27.16 22.33 -18.16
C GLN A 58 -27.01 21.15 -19.12
N THR A 59 -26.44 21.37 -20.30
CA THR A 59 -26.20 20.31 -21.30
C THR A 59 -25.13 19.35 -20.78
N LEU A 60 -24.04 19.87 -20.22
CA LEU A 60 -22.99 19.05 -19.60
C LEU A 60 -23.52 18.23 -18.42
N HIS A 61 -24.35 18.82 -17.57
CA HIS A 61 -24.98 18.11 -16.45
C HIS A 61 -25.87 16.96 -16.93
N ASN A 62 -26.68 17.19 -17.96
CA ASN A 62 -27.56 16.16 -18.51
C ASN A 62 -26.77 15.03 -19.19
N GLU A 63 -25.67 15.34 -19.89
CA GLU A 63 -24.78 14.32 -20.44
C GLU A 63 -24.08 13.52 -19.35
N PHE A 64 -23.65 14.16 -18.27
CA PHE A 64 -23.07 13.48 -17.11
C PHE A 64 -24.07 12.50 -16.48
N LEU A 65 -25.29 12.94 -16.20
CA LEU A 65 -26.35 12.08 -15.66
C LEU A 65 -26.66 10.90 -16.58
N ARG A 66 -26.65 11.12 -17.90
CA ARG A 66 -26.85 10.05 -18.87
C ARG A 66 -25.72 9.02 -18.81
N LEU A 67 -24.46 9.46 -18.79
CA LEU A 67 -23.30 8.59 -18.69
C LEU A 67 -23.30 7.77 -17.39
N GLU A 68 -23.72 8.38 -16.28
CA GLU A 68 -23.83 7.69 -15.00
C GLU A 68 -24.90 6.59 -15.03
N ARG A 69 -26.07 6.86 -15.62
CA ARG A 69 -27.11 5.84 -15.84
C ARG A 69 -26.61 4.71 -16.73
N GLU A 70 -25.96 5.01 -17.85
CA GLU A 70 -25.41 3.99 -18.75
C GLU A 70 -24.39 3.08 -18.05
N LYS A 71 -23.52 3.64 -17.22
CA LYS A 71 -22.57 2.87 -16.41
C LYS A 71 -23.29 1.97 -15.40
N ASN A 72 -24.33 2.48 -14.74
CA ASN A 72 -25.12 1.71 -13.79
C ASN A 72 -25.94 0.59 -14.47
N ASP A 73 -26.48 0.84 -15.67
CA ASP A 73 -27.18 -0.16 -16.46
C ASP A 73 -26.24 -1.28 -16.89
N LYS A 74 -25.03 -0.93 -17.35
CA LYS A 74 -23.99 -1.91 -17.71
C LYS A 74 -23.54 -2.73 -16.51
N LEU A 75 -23.40 -2.10 -15.35
CA LEU A 75 -23.09 -2.79 -14.09
C LEU A 75 -24.21 -3.78 -13.74
N THR A 76 -25.47 -3.37 -13.86
CA THR A 76 -26.64 -4.21 -13.58
C THR A 76 -26.71 -5.40 -14.53
N GLN A 77 -26.45 -5.21 -15.83
CA GLN A 77 -26.34 -6.29 -16.81
C GLN A 77 -25.24 -7.28 -16.42
N THR A 78 -24.06 -6.79 -16.06
CA THR A 78 -22.93 -7.64 -15.65
C THR A 78 -23.29 -8.47 -14.42
N ILE A 79 -23.99 -7.88 -13.44
CA ILE A 79 -24.45 -8.60 -12.25
C ILE A 79 -25.46 -9.69 -12.64
N SER A 80 -26.42 -9.38 -13.51
CA SER A 80 -27.41 -10.35 -13.99
C SER A 80 -26.76 -11.51 -14.76
N ASP A 81 -25.78 -11.22 -15.62
CA ASP A 81 -25.03 -12.24 -16.35
C ASP A 81 -24.27 -13.17 -15.40
N ILE A 82 -23.61 -12.61 -14.38
CA ILE A 82 -22.92 -13.40 -13.35
C ILE A 82 -23.91 -14.29 -12.60
N GLN A 83 -25.06 -13.77 -12.21
CA GLN A 83 -26.10 -14.55 -11.52
C GLN A 83 -26.60 -15.71 -12.38
N SER A 84 -26.90 -15.47 -13.65
CA SER A 84 -27.34 -16.54 -14.58
C SER A 84 -26.27 -17.61 -14.78
N LYS A 85 -24.99 -17.22 -14.81
CA LYS A 85 -23.86 -18.16 -14.92
C LYS A 85 -23.67 -19.00 -13.66
N ILE A 86 -23.86 -18.42 -12.48
CA ILE A 86 -23.85 -19.15 -11.21
C ILE A 86 -24.99 -20.18 -11.18
N GLU A 87 -26.18 -19.79 -11.61
CA GLU A 87 -27.35 -20.68 -11.66
C GLU A 87 -27.12 -21.87 -12.62
N GLN A 88 -26.59 -21.60 -13.81
CA GLN A 88 -26.22 -22.65 -14.77
C GLN A 88 -25.16 -23.61 -14.19
N MET A 89 -24.17 -23.08 -13.48
CA MET A 89 -23.13 -23.91 -12.83
C MET A 89 -23.72 -24.76 -11.71
N SER A 90 -24.62 -24.21 -10.89
CA SER A 90 -25.33 -24.92 -9.84
C SER A 90 -26.14 -26.10 -10.39
N GLN A 91 -26.89 -25.86 -11.48
CA GLN A 91 -27.66 -26.89 -12.17
C GLN A 91 -26.79 -27.96 -12.82
N ALA A 92 -25.62 -27.59 -13.37
CA ALA A 92 -24.66 -28.55 -13.91
C ALA A 92 -24.07 -29.44 -12.79
N ILE A 93 -23.81 -28.89 -11.61
CA ILE A 93 -23.31 -29.65 -10.45
C ILE A 93 -24.38 -30.62 -9.94
N SER A 94 -25.65 -30.21 -9.86
CA SER A 94 -26.74 -31.10 -9.42
C SER A 94 -27.00 -32.22 -10.43
N ALA A 95 -26.98 -31.95 -11.73
CA ALA A 95 -27.14 -32.97 -12.77
C ALA A 95 -26.01 -34.02 -12.74
N ASN A 96 -24.75 -33.60 -12.58
CA ASN A 96 -23.60 -34.50 -12.50
C ASN A 96 -23.58 -35.36 -11.22
N ASN A 97 -24.13 -34.86 -10.11
CA ASN A 97 -24.25 -35.64 -8.88
C ASN A 97 -25.38 -36.68 -8.94
N VAL A 98 -26.47 -36.41 -9.68
CA VAL A 98 -27.56 -37.38 -9.91
C VAL A 98 -27.09 -38.55 -10.77
N GLU A 99 -26.23 -38.31 -11.76
CA GLU A 99 -25.67 -39.37 -12.60
C GLU A 99 -24.75 -40.33 -11.81
N LYS A 100 -24.09 -39.83 -10.76
CA LYS A 100 -23.28 -40.64 -9.83
C LYS A 100 -24.10 -41.56 -8.93
N GLU A 101 -25.37 -41.26 -8.66
CA GLU A 101 -26.26 -42.14 -7.87
C GLU A 101 -26.94 -43.23 -8.71
N LEU A 102 -26.96 -43.09 -10.05
CA LEU A 102 -27.60 -44.04 -10.97
C LEU A 102 -26.66 -45.17 -11.46
N LEU A 103 -25.37 -45.14 -11.12
CA LEU A 103 -24.44 -46.23 -11.43
C LEU A 103 -24.49 -47.30 -10.33
N PRO A 104 -24.72 -48.59 -10.67
CA PRO A 104 -24.78 -49.65 -9.68
C PRO A 104 -23.44 -49.78 -8.96
N LYS A 105 -23.46 -49.68 -7.62
CA LYS A 105 -22.32 -49.95 -6.74
C LYS A 105 -21.74 -51.34 -7.05
N GLN A 106 -20.65 -51.39 -7.80
CA GLN A 106 -19.85 -52.61 -7.90
C GLN A 106 -19.10 -52.81 -6.59
N ALA A 107 -19.42 -53.92 -5.93
CA ALA A 107 -18.76 -54.38 -4.72
C ALA A 107 -17.27 -54.62 -5.00
N THR A 108 -16.42 -53.92 -4.26
CA THR A 108 -15.06 -54.36 -3.99
C THR A 108 -14.94 -54.52 -2.49
N GLU A 109 -14.97 -55.78 -2.05
CA GLU A 109 -14.36 -56.17 -0.79
C GLU A 109 -12.87 -55.91 -0.90
N ASP A 110 -12.30 -55.08 -0.02
CA ASP A 110 -10.91 -55.22 0.38
C ASP A 110 -10.67 -54.59 1.76
N LYS A 111 -10.02 -55.37 2.62
CA LYS A 111 -9.99 -55.24 4.08
C LYS A 111 -9.16 -54.03 4.54
N LYS A 112 -9.75 -53.14 5.36
CA LYS A 112 -8.98 -52.16 6.16
C LYS A 112 -8.63 -52.75 7.53
N PRO A 113 -7.36 -52.75 7.98
CA PRO A 113 -7.05 -52.99 9.38
C PRO A 113 -7.54 -51.79 10.22
N ALA A 114 -8.41 -52.07 11.19
CA ALA A 114 -8.90 -51.09 12.14
C ALA A 114 -7.79 -50.73 13.13
N TYR A 115 -7.01 -49.70 12.82
CA TYR A 115 -6.22 -49.03 13.86
C TYR A 115 -7.16 -48.06 14.59
N PRO A 116 -7.25 -48.10 15.93
CA PRO A 116 -8.05 -47.13 16.66
C PRO A 116 -7.47 -45.74 16.40
N ILE A 117 -8.27 -44.86 15.80
CA ILE A 117 -7.92 -43.50 15.37
C ILE A 117 -7.20 -42.72 16.48
N HIS A 118 -7.52 -43.03 17.74
CA HIS A 118 -6.82 -42.56 18.93
C HIS A 118 -5.29 -42.68 18.83
N ASN A 119 -4.74 -43.83 18.41
CA ASN A 119 -3.30 -44.05 18.37
C ASN A 119 -2.63 -43.23 17.27
N ILE A 120 -3.33 -42.96 16.16
CA ILE A 120 -2.85 -42.09 15.09
C ILE A 120 -2.84 -40.63 15.55
N ILE A 121 -3.89 -40.20 16.28
CA ILE A 121 -3.98 -38.85 16.85
C ILE A 121 -2.89 -38.64 17.90
N VAL A 122 -2.64 -39.61 18.80
CA VAL A 122 -1.58 -39.53 19.81
C VAL A 122 -0.19 -39.51 19.15
N ALA A 123 0.04 -40.30 18.09
CA ALA A 123 1.30 -40.27 17.35
C ALA A 123 1.54 -38.92 16.65
N LEU A 124 0.50 -38.33 16.04
CA LEU A 124 0.58 -36.99 15.44
C LEU A 124 0.81 -35.90 16.50
N ALA A 125 0.15 -35.98 17.65
CA ALA A 125 0.33 -35.03 18.74
C ALA A 125 1.76 -35.08 19.32
N LEU A 126 2.34 -36.28 19.46
CA LEU A 126 3.73 -36.43 19.92
C LEU A 126 4.73 -35.90 18.89
N LEU A 127 4.51 -36.14 17.59
CA LEU A 127 5.37 -35.59 16.53
C LEU A 127 5.32 -34.05 16.50
N VAL A 128 4.14 -33.46 16.59
CA VAL A 128 3.98 -32.00 16.65
C VAL A 128 4.59 -31.43 17.93
N GLY A 129 4.45 -32.11 19.07
CA GLY A 129 5.05 -31.72 20.34
C GLY A 129 6.59 -31.76 20.33
N ILE A 130 7.22 -32.73 19.67
CA ILE A 130 8.68 -32.80 19.51
C ILE A 130 9.18 -31.68 18.59
N ILE A 131 8.46 -31.38 17.50
CA ILE A 131 8.80 -30.31 16.56
C ILE A 131 8.70 -28.93 17.24
N LEU A 132 7.65 -28.68 18.02
CA LEU A 132 7.49 -27.44 18.81
C LEU A 132 8.45 -27.37 20.01
N GLY A 133 8.77 -28.51 20.64
CA GLY A 133 9.73 -28.55 21.75
C GLY A 133 11.16 -28.23 21.32
N ALA A 134 11.56 -28.65 20.11
CA ALA A 134 12.89 -28.35 19.56
C ALA A 134 13.06 -26.87 19.18
N THR A 135 11.97 -26.15 18.85
CA THR A 135 12.03 -24.72 18.51
C THR A 135 12.03 -23.81 19.74
N VAL A 136 11.56 -24.28 20.90
CA VAL A 136 11.55 -23.51 22.16
C VAL A 136 12.84 -23.69 23.00
N LEU A 137 13.63 -24.75 22.79
CA LEU A 137 14.87 -25.00 23.54
C LEU A 137 16.18 -24.67 22.80
N SER A 138 16.14 -23.99 21.64
CA SER A 138 17.35 -23.51 20.94
C SER A 138 17.34 -22.01 20.69
N THR A 139 17.30 -21.24 21.79
CA THR A 139 17.81 -19.87 21.83
C THR A 139 18.78 -19.74 23.01
N LYS A 140 19.96 -20.36 22.86
CA LYS A 140 21.14 -19.95 23.62
C LYS A 140 21.79 -18.79 22.87
N GLU A 141 21.22 -17.61 23.03
CA GLU A 141 21.85 -16.38 22.54
C GLU A 141 22.95 -15.98 23.52
N LYS A 142 24.20 -16.04 23.06
CA LYS A 142 25.31 -15.30 23.66
C LYS A 142 25.04 -13.82 23.37
N THR A 143 24.59 -13.09 24.38
CA THR A 143 24.75 -11.64 24.40
C THR A 143 26.16 -11.36 24.88
N ASP A 144 27.07 -11.08 23.95
CA ASP A 144 28.35 -10.47 24.24
C ASP A 144 28.08 -9.04 24.74
N VAL A 145 28.11 -8.89 26.07
CA VAL A 145 28.16 -7.58 26.71
C VAL A 145 29.60 -7.11 26.55
N ASN A 146 29.80 -6.07 25.74
CA ASN A 146 31.04 -5.30 25.74
C ASN A 146 31.07 -4.50 27.05
N GLU A 147 31.49 -5.20 28.09
CA GLU A 147 31.83 -4.69 29.41
C GLU A 147 33.16 -3.94 29.28
N ILE A 148 33.10 -2.69 28.80
CA ILE A 148 34.20 -1.76 28.98
C ILE A 148 34.17 -1.32 30.44
N ALA A 149 34.99 -2.00 31.22
CA ALA A 149 35.45 -1.56 32.52
C ALA A 149 36.00 -0.12 32.43
N LEU A 150 35.25 0.84 32.97
CA LEU A 150 35.77 2.12 33.42
C LEU A 150 35.28 2.38 34.84
N GLN A 151 36.15 1.90 35.73
CA GLN A 151 36.37 2.22 37.14
C GLN A 151 35.55 3.39 37.71
N GLU A 152 34.83 3.05 38.79
CA GLU A 152 34.38 3.98 39.81
C GLU A 152 35.57 4.71 40.45
N THR A 153 35.57 6.04 40.39
CA THR A 153 36.21 6.88 41.41
C THR A 153 35.18 7.87 41.96
N LYS A 154 34.99 7.75 43.28
CA LYS A 154 34.25 8.60 44.20
C LYS A 154 34.49 10.10 43.97
N GLU A 155 33.42 10.91 43.86
CA GLU A 155 33.02 11.93 44.86
C GLU A 155 31.86 12.85 44.37
N ALA A 156 30.78 12.81 45.14
CA ALA A 156 29.94 13.92 45.62
C ALA A 156 29.04 14.78 44.66
N VAL A 157 27.74 14.74 45.01
CA VAL A 157 26.74 15.84 45.08
C VAL A 157 25.59 15.87 44.02
N ALA A 158 24.37 15.76 44.57
CA ALA A 158 23.06 16.29 44.14
C ALA A 158 22.12 15.48 43.22
N ALA A 159 21.18 14.78 43.88
CA ALA A 159 19.72 14.87 43.74
C ALA A 159 18.99 14.40 42.44
N ALA A 160 18.48 13.16 42.51
CA ALA A 160 17.14 12.67 42.08
C ALA A 160 16.76 12.60 40.56
N PRO A 161 15.74 11.79 40.17
CA PRO A 161 15.41 10.41 40.56
C PRO A 161 15.08 9.48 39.36
N VAL A 162 15.22 8.17 39.60
CA VAL A 162 14.56 7.00 38.95
C VAL A 162 13.58 7.33 37.81
N GLU A 163 13.94 7.01 36.57
CA GLU A 163 12.99 7.00 35.45
C GLU A 163 12.04 5.79 35.57
N GLU A 164 10.91 6.09 36.20
CA GLU A 164 9.65 5.37 36.11
C GLU A 164 9.34 5.01 34.65
N VAL A 165 9.06 3.73 34.39
CA VAL A 165 8.53 3.24 33.11
C VAL A 165 7.18 3.92 32.87
N LYS A 166 7.23 5.07 32.20
CA LYS A 166 6.08 5.88 31.85
C LYS A 166 5.24 5.08 30.86
N LYS A 167 4.04 4.69 31.29
CA LYS A 167 2.98 4.19 30.41
C LYS A 167 2.78 5.24 29.32
N ILE A 168 3.36 5.01 28.14
CA ILE A 168 3.27 5.94 27.03
C ILE A 168 1.81 5.94 26.61
N GLU A 169 1.13 7.07 26.81
CA GLU A 169 -0.17 7.32 26.20
C GLU A 169 0.05 7.42 24.70
N THR A 170 0.02 6.27 24.02
CA THR A 170 0.22 6.21 22.58
C THR A 170 -0.92 6.95 21.91
N THR A 171 -0.64 8.15 21.44
CA THR A 171 -1.61 8.94 20.70
C THR A 171 -1.97 8.18 19.42
N LYS A 172 -3.27 7.93 19.24
CA LYS A 172 -3.77 7.22 18.06
C LYS A 172 -4.27 8.21 17.01
N TYR A 173 -4.10 7.82 15.76
CA TYR A 173 -4.61 8.54 14.60
C TYR A 173 -5.45 7.61 13.74
N VAL A 174 -6.33 8.19 12.94
CA VAL A 174 -7.07 7.50 11.89
C VAL A 174 -6.79 8.13 10.54
N THR A 175 -6.56 7.32 9.51
CA THR A 175 -6.40 7.79 8.14
C THR A 175 -7.73 8.30 7.58
N THR A 176 -7.79 9.52 7.06
CA THR A 176 -9.01 10.10 6.47
C THR A 176 -9.16 9.81 4.97
N LYS A 177 -8.02 9.59 4.29
CA LYS A 177 -7.89 9.29 2.87
C LYS A 177 -6.86 8.18 2.69
N PHE A 178 -6.61 7.77 1.45
CA PHE A 178 -5.48 6.90 1.13
C PHE A 178 -4.17 7.59 1.54
N ALA A 179 -3.44 6.97 2.46
CA ALA A 179 -2.25 7.54 3.06
C ALA A 179 -1.01 6.76 2.61
N ASN A 180 -0.08 7.46 1.97
CA ASN A 180 1.20 6.89 1.54
C ASN A 180 2.20 6.96 2.69
N MET A 181 2.59 5.79 3.20
CA MET A 181 3.66 5.64 4.18
C MET A 181 5.01 5.55 3.48
N ARG A 182 5.95 6.38 3.91
CA ARG A 182 7.29 6.48 3.34
C ARG A 182 8.37 6.12 4.36
N ASP A 183 9.55 5.78 3.87
CA ASP A 183 10.72 5.46 4.69
C ASP A 183 11.30 6.68 5.44
N ASN A 184 11.11 7.88 4.91
CA ASN A 184 11.59 9.15 5.48
C ASN A 184 10.52 10.26 5.41
N SER A 185 10.76 11.35 6.13
CA SER A 185 9.88 12.53 6.22
C SER A 185 10.00 13.47 5.00
N SER A 186 9.98 12.91 3.79
CA SER A 186 10.04 13.65 2.53
C SER A 186 9.07 13.06 1.49
N PRO A 187 8.48 13.87 0.60
CA PRO A 187 7.72 13.38 -0.56
C PRO A 187 8.55 12.51 -1.50
N GLU A 188 9.89 12.67 -1.49
CA GLU A 188 10.83 11.90 -2.31
C GLU A 188 11.24 10.56 -1.67
N GLY A 189 10.86 10.31 -0.41
CA GLY A 189 11.15 9.04 0.27
C GLY A 189 10.51 7.84 -0.42
N ALA A 190 11.10 6.66 -0.28
CA ALA A 190 10.57 5.45 -0.87
C ALA A 190 9.19 5.12 -0.29
N LEU A 191 8.24 4.75 -1.15
CA LEU A 191 6.91 4.31 -0.71
C LEU A 191 6.99 2.91 -0.11
N LEU A 192 6.66 2.78 1.18
CA LEU A 192 6.61 1.50 1.89
C LEU A 192 5.26 0.81 1.71
N LYS A 193 4.17 1.54 1.93
CA LYS A 193 2.80 1.03 1.85
C LYS A 193 1.81 2.18 1.63
N THR A 194 0.74 1.90 0.90
CA THR A 194 -0.44 2.78 0.87
C THR A 194 -1.50 2.19 1.80
N ILE A 195 -1.89 2.96 2.80
CA ILE A 195 -2.90 2.58 3.79
C ILE A 195 -4.26 3.11 3.32
N THR A 196 -5.28 2.27 3.39
CA THR A 196 -6.66 2.65 3.03
C THR A 196 -7.25 3.61 4.07
N PRO A 197 -8.33 4.34 3.75
CA PRO A 197 -9.02 5.17 4.74
C PRO A 197 -9.54 4.37 5.95
N ASN A 198 -9.79 5.07 7.05
CA ASN A 198 -10.35 4.54 8.31
C ASN A 198 -9.48 3.49 9.04
N GLN A 199 -8.17 3.46 8.80
CA GLN A 199 -7.23 2.62 9.53
C GLN A 199 -6.65 3.34 10.74
N VAL A 200 -6.46 2.62 11.85
CA VAL A 200 -5.92 3.16 13.09
C VAL A 200 -4.40 3.02 13.10
N LEU A 201 -3.73 4.09 13.48
CA LEU A 201 -2.28 4.23 13.53
C LEU A 201 -1.84 4.68 14.91
N GLU A 202 -0.66 4.23 15.32
CA GLU A 202 -0.01 4.64 16.56
C GLU A 202 1.10 5.65 16.27
N LEU A 203 1.06 6.81 16.92
CA LEU A 203 2.13 7.80 16.77
C LEU A 203 3.40 7.33 17.49
N VAL A 204 4.51 7.35 16.77
CA VAL A 204 5.86 7.07 17.30
C VAL A 204 6.63 8.37 17.48
N GLU A 205 6.64 9.22 16.45
CA GLU A 205 7.42 10.46 16.43
C GLU A 205 6.76 11.48 15.51
N GLN A 206 7.01 12.76 15.74
CA GLN A 206 6.59 13.85 14.85
C GLN A 206 7.80 14.70 14.45
N LYS A 207 7.93 14.98 13.15
CA LYS A 207 8.97 15.86 12.60
C LYS A 207 8.35 16.77 11.55
N GLY A 208 8.13 18.03 11.92
CA GLY A 208 7.44 18.99 11.06
C GLY A 208 6.02 18.50 10.70
N GLY A 209 5.69 18.52 9.41
CA GLY A 209 4.43 18.00 8.88
C GLY A 209 4.37 16.48 8.70
N TRP A 210 5.42 15.74 9.07
CA TRP A 210 5.44 14.30 8.95
C TRP A 210 5.27 13.64 10.30
N LEU A 211 4.40 12.64 10.36
CA LEU A 211 4.19 11.79 11.53
C LEU A 211 4.79 10.42 11.24
N LYS A 212 5.73 9.99 12.07
CA LYS A 212 6.20 8.61 12.09
C LYS A 212 5.19 7.79 12.87
N VAL A 213 4.62 6.81 12.21
CA VAL A 213 3.51 6.03 12.73
C VAL A 213 3.77 4.55 12.55
N ARG A 214 3.20 3.76 13.46
CA ARG A 214 3.14 2.31 13.38
C ARG A 214 1.75 1.90 12.92
N TYR A 215 1.73 1.06 11.88
CA TYR A 215 0.53 0.47 11.31
C TYR A 215 0.60 -1.04 11.42
N LYS A 216 -0.48 -1.66 11.89
CA LYS A 216 -0.62 -3.12 11.87
C LYS A 216 -1.62 -3.50 10.78
N ASP A 217 -1.14 -4.13 9.72
CA ASP A 217 -1.96 -4.71 8.68
C ASP A 217 -2.55 -6.03 9.21
N LEU A 218 -3.88 -6.06 9.37
CA LEU A 218 -4.59 -7.24 9.89
C LEU A 218 -4.83 -8.31 8.82
N VAL A 219 -4.66 -7.97 7.54
CA VAL A 219 -4.83 -8.91 6.42
C VAL A 219 -3.55 -9.68 6.20
N GLU A 220 -2.41 -8.99 6.22
CA GLU A 220 -1.08 -9.59 6.04
C GLU A 220 -0.41 -10.00 7.37
N GLU A 221 -1.02 -9.67 8.51
CA GLU A 221 -0.47 -9.82 9.87
C GLU A 221 0.92 -9.18 10.06
N LYS A 222 1.22 -8.13 9.27
CA LYS A 222 2.51 -7.43 9.28
C LYS A 222 2.39 -6.07 9.95
N SER A 223 3.46 -5.65 10.62
CA SER A 223 3.58 -4.30 11.15
C SER A 223 4.53 -3.49 10.30
N TYR A 224 4.08 -2.29 9.91
CA TYR A 224 4.85 -1.32 9.15
C TYR A 224 5.10 -0.09 10.03
N GLU A 225 6.28 0.49 9.91
CA GLU A 225 6.62 1.75 10.57
C GLU A 225 7.21 2.70 9.52
N GLY A 226 6.71 3.92 9.48
CA GLY A 226 7.14 4.90 8.49
C GLY A 226 6.46 6.24 8.66
N TRP A 227 6.75 7.15 7.74
CA TRP A 227 6.33 8.54 7.77
C TRP A 227 5.10 8.78 6.89
N ILE A 228 4.12 9.48 7.43
CA ILE A 228 2.91 9.89 6.72
C ILE A 228 2.71 11.40 6.91
N TRP A 229 2.24 12.06 5.86
CA TRP A 229 1.89 13.48 5.92
C TRP A 229 0.69 13.72 6.84
N TYR A 230 0.81 14.65 7.78
CA TYR A 230 -0.15 14.85 8.87
C TYR A 230 -1.58 15.13 8.40
N GLU A 231 -1.77 15.82 7.26
CA GLU A 231 -3.10 16.18 6.76
C GLU A 231 -3.96 14.98 6.34
N LEU A 232 -3.32 13.83 6.11
CA LEU A 232 -3.99 12.58 5.79
C LEU A 232 -4.51 11.87 7.04
N LEU A 233 -4.16 12.37 8.23
CA LEU A 233 -4.42 11.76 9.52
C LEU A 233 -5.31 12.65 10.39
N LYS A 234 -6.22 12.03 11.13
CA LYS A 234 -7.04 12.68 12.15
C LYS A 234 -6.72 12.07 13.51
N LYS A 235 -6.35 12.91 14.47
CA LYS A 235 -6.10 12.46 15.85
C LYS A 235 -7.38 11.88 16.45
N LEU A 236 -7.28 10.71 17.08
CA LEU A 236 -8.33 10.12 17.89
C LEU A 236 -8.19 10.67 19.31
N ASN A 237 -9.26 11.32 19.80
CA ASN A 237 -9.37 11.82 21.16
C ASN A 237 -10.05 10.78 22.05
#